data_AF-A0A351G7Y9-F1
#
_entry.id   AF-A0A351G7Y9-F1
#
_cell.length_a   1.000
_cell.length_b   1.000
_cell.length_c   1.000
_cell.angle_alpha   90.00
_cell.angle_beta   90.00
_cell.angle_gamma   90.00
#
_symmetry.space_group_name_H-M   'P 1'
#
loop_
_entity.id
_entity.type
_entity.pdbx_description
1 polymer ?
#
loop_
_entity_poly.entity_id
_entity_poly.type
_entity_poly.pdbx_seq_one_letter_code
_entity_poly.pdbx_strand_id
1 'polypeptide(L)'
;MGYSGLTVDFAKEIGAQVIVRGLRVFSDFEFEFRLALANTELAPGIETMALITSKEHTFLSSTTVREIASLGGNVSTMVPPHVNAALLEKFNGQEHDTDFATNALRD
;
A
#
# COMPACT_ATOMS: atom_id res chain seq x y z
N MET A 1 -0.57 8.64 12.60
CA MET A 1 0.68 9.42 12.61
C MET A 1 1.43 9.09 11.34
N GLY A 2 1.76 10.09 10.51
CA GLY A 2 2.74 9.91 9.45
C GLY A 2 4.14 10.16 10.02
N TYR A 3 5.15 9.49 9.49
CA TYR A 3 6.55 9.72 9.83
C TYR A 3 7.31 10.17 8.58
N SER A 4 8.40 10.91 8.79
CA SER A 4 9.31 11.36 7.73
C SER A 4 10.73 10.92 8.11
N GLY A 5 11.32 10.04 7.31
CA GLY A 5 12.65 9.48 7.58
C GLY A 5 12.70 7.97 7.31
N LEU A 6 13.75 7.31 7.80
CA LEU A 6 13.89 5.85 7.68
C LEU A 6 12.88 5.15 8.59
N THR A 7 12.21 4.12 8.07
CA THR A 7 11.23 3.32 8.82
C THR A 7 11.85 2.69 10.07
N VAL A 8 13.10 2.25 9.99
CA VAL A 8 13.83 1.67 11.13
C VAL A 8 14.11 2.68 12.24
N ASP A 9 14.26 3.96 11.92
CA ASP A 9 14.47 4.99 12.94
C ASP A 9 13.17 5.30 13.66
N PHE A 10 12.07 5.42 12.92
CA PHE A 10 10.74 5.54 13.53
C PHE A 10 10.40 4.31 14.41
N ALA A 11 10.76 3.11 13.96
CA ALA A 11 10.57 1.90 14.76
C ALA A 11 11.37 1.94 16.08
N LYS A 12 12.62 2.43 16.06
CA LYS A 12 13.42 2.65 17.28
C LYS A 12 12.77 3.68 18.21
N GLU A 13 12.30 4.80 17.67
CA GLU A 13 11.67 5.88 18.45
C GLU A 13 10.47 5.39 19.27
N ILE A 14 9.67 4.50 18.70
CA ILE A 14 8.50 3.93 19.37
C ILE A 14 8.80 2.64 20.17
N GLY A 15 10.07 2.20 20.19
CA GLY A 15 10.49 0.96 20.83
C GLY A 15 9.98 -0.32 20.16
N ALA A 16 9.64 -0.26 18.86
CA ALA A 16 9.21 -1.43 18.09
C ALA A 16 10.41 -2.33 17.76
N GLN A 17 10.20 -3.64 17.86
CA GLN A 17 11.20 -4.66 17.57
C GLN A 17 10.96 -5.36 16.23
N VAL A 18 9.76 -5.22 15.66
CA VAL A 18 9.35 -5.94 14.44
C VAL A 18 8.61 -5.01 13.49
N ILE A 19 8.99 -5.06 12.21
CA ILE A 19 8.26 -4.46 11.09
C ILE A 19 7.47 -5.56 10.38
N VAL A 20 6.15 -5.44 10.36
CA VAL A 20 5.26 -6.41 9.68
C VAL A 20 4.96 -5.93 8.25
N ARG A 21 5.14 -6.81 7.27
CA ARG A 21 4.89 -6.56 5.84
C ARG A 21 3.96 -7.63 5.26
N GLY A 22 3.16 -7.25 4.26
CA GLY A 22 2.27 -8.17 3.56
C GLY A 22 2.83 -8.57 2.19
N LEU A 23 2.74 -9.85 1.85
CA LEU A 23 3.04 -10.37 0.51
C LEU A 23 1.72 -10.78 -0.15
N ARG A 24 1.41 -10.23 -1.33
CA ARG A 24 0.19 -10.61 -2.07
C ARG A 24 0.51 -11.65 -3.14
N VAL A 25 1.56 -11.39 -3.90
CA VAL A 25 2.03 -12.22 -5.01
C VAL A 25 3.53 -12.42 -4.92
N PHE A 26 4.06 -13.40 -5.66
CA PHE A 26 5.50 -13.69 -5.65
C PHE A 26 6.36 -12.49 -6.08
N SER A 27 5.85 -11.61 -6.96
CA SER A 27 6.58 -10.41 -7.38
C SER A 27 6.77 -9.38 -6.25
N ASP A 28 5.86 -9.29 -5.27
CA ASP A 28 6.04 -8.42 -4.10
C ASP A 28 7.25 -8.89 -3.25
N PHE A 29 7.58 -10.19 -3.28
CA PHE A 29 8.63 -10.79 -2.45
C PHE A 29 10.01 -10.21 -2.75
N GLU A 30 10.37 -10.01 -4.02
CA GLU A 30 11.71 -9.53 -4.37
C GLU A 30 11.97 -8.12 -3.80
N PHE A 31 10.98 -7.24 -3.88
CA PHE A 31 11.05 -5.91 -3.31
C PHE A 31 11.11 -5.95 -1.78
N GLU A 32 10.18 -6.66 -1.13
CA GLU A 32 10.11 -6.77 0.32
C GLU A 32 11.36 -7.45 0.91
N PHE A 33 11.93 -8.44 0.20
CA PHE A 33 13.16 -9.12 0.60
C PHE A 33 14.37 -8.18 0.60
N ARG A 34 14.55 -7.38 -0.47
CA ARG A 34 15.63 -6.38 -0.52
C ARG A 34 15.47 -5.33 0.59
N LEU A 35 14.24 -4.90 0.84
CA LEU A 35 13.95 -3.93 1.90
C LEU A 35 14.23 -4.51 3.29
N ALA A 36 13.87 -5.77 3.53
CA ALA A 36 14.17 -6.47 4.78
C ALA A 36 15.68 -6.56 5.03
N LEU A 37 16.47 -6.94 4.00
CA LEU A 37 17.93 -6.97 4.11
C LEU A 37 18.51 -5.59 4.45
N ALA A 38 18.07 -4.54 3.76
CA ALA A 38 18.52 -3.18 4.03
C ALA A 38 18.17 -2.73 5.47
N ASN A 39 16.96 -3.05 5.94
CA ASN A 39 16.56 -2.73 7.32
C ASN A 39 17.40 -3.48 8.35
N THR A 40 17.72 -4.76 8.12
CA THR A 40 18.58 -5.55 9.01
C THR A 40 19.99 -4.97 9.08
N GLU A 41 20.57 -4.52 7.97
CA GLU A 41 21.89 -3.86 7.95
C GLU A 41 21.86 -2.52 8.70
N LEU A 42 20.80 -1.72 8.54
CA LEU A 42 20.67 -0.41 9.20
C LEU A 42 20.28 -0.50 10.69
N ALA A 43 19.59 -1.57 11.08
CA ALA A 43 19.09 -1.77 12.43
C ALA A 43 18.97 -3.28 12.75
N PRO A 44 20.08 -3.96 13.10
CA PRO A 44 20.10 -5.41 13.37
C PRO A 44 19.17 -5.86 14.52
N GLY A 45 18.77 -4.94 15.40
CA GLY A 45 17.83 -5.21 16.49
C GLY A 45 16.35 -5.10 16.11
N ILE A 46 16.04 -4.81 14.84
CA ILE A 46 14.67 -4.73 14.31
C ILE A 46 14.49 -5.83 13.26
N GLU A 47 13.57 -6.75 13.54
CA GLU A 47 13.23 -7.83 12.62
C GLU A 47 12.18 -7.38 11.60
N THR A 48 12.21 -7.97 10.40
CA THR A 48 11.15 -7.82 9.41
C THR A 48 10.40 -9.15 9.27
N MET A 49 9.08 -9.12 9.49
CA MET A 49 8.21 -10.30 9.36
C MET A 49 7.24 -10.11 8.21
N ALA A 50 7.29 -11.02 7.23
CA ALA A 50 6.38 -11.02 6.09
C ALA A 50 5.21 -12.01 6.31
N LEU A 51 3.99 -11.56 6.07
CA LEU A 51 2.76 -12.36 6.15
C LEU A 51 2.14 -12.50 4.76
N ILE A 52 1.68 -13.69 4.42
CA ILE A 52 1.02 -13.96 3.14
C ILE A 52 -0.45 -13.51 3.22
N THR A 53 -0.88 -12.72 2.24
CA THR A 53 -2.25 -12.20 2.15
C THR A 53 -3.25 -13.32 1.79
N SER A 54 -4.48 -13.23 2.30
CA SER A 54 -5.56 -14.13 1.89
C SER A 54 -5.88 -13.97 0.40
N LYS A 55 -6.28 -15.07 -0.25
CA LYS A 55 -6.58 -15.11 -1.70
C LYS A 55 -7.61 -14.05 -2.13
N GLU A 56 -8.55 -13.72 -1.25
CA GLU A 56 -9.64 -12.78 -1.50
C GLU A 56 -9.17 -11.32 -1.68
N HIS A 57 -7.93 -10.99 -1.30
CA HIS A 57 -7.37 -9.64 -1.40
C HIS A 57 -6.10 -9.55 -2.26
N THR A 58 -5.70 -10.63 -2.92
CA THR A 58 -4.46 -10.68 -3.71
C THR A 58 -4.46 -9.69 -4.89
N PHE A 59 -5.60 -9.46 -5.54
CA PHE A 59 -5.70 -8.61 -6.73
C PHE A 59 -5.94 -7.13 -6.42
N LEU A 60 -6.03 -6.76 -5.15
CA LEU A 60 -6.36 -5.41 -4.76
C LEU A 60 -5.09 -4.57 -4.55
N SER A 61 -5.01 -3.45 -5.27
CA SER A 61 -4.01 -2.40 -5.02
C SER A 61 -4.70 -1.07 -4.75
N SER A 62 -4.15 -0.26 -3.84
CA SER A 62 -4.70 1.07 -3.59
C SER A 62 -4.59 1.98 -4.81
N THR A 63 -3.63 1.73 -5.71
CA THR A 63 -3.51 2.44 -7.00
C THR A 63 -4.72 2.17 -7.87
N THR A 64 -5.05 0.90 -8.10
CA THR A 64 -6.22 0.48 -8.90
C THR A 64 -7.52 0.98 -8.29
N VAL A 65 -7.69 0.90 -6.96
CA VAL A 65 -8.89 1.42 -6.28
C VAL A 65 -9.05 2.92 -6.48
N ARG A 66 -7.96 3.69 -6.32
CA ARG A 66 -8.01 5.16 -6.52
C ARG A 66 -8.28 5.51 -7.98
N GLU A 67 -7.72 4.76 -8.92
CA GLU A 67 -7.96 4.94 -10.35
C GLU A 67 -9.45 4.70 -10.69
N ILE A 68 -10.01 3.56 -10.30
CA ILE A 68 -11.44 3.26 -10.50
C ILE A 68 -12.32 4.35 -9.89
N ALA A 69 -12.04 4.76 -8.64
CA ALA A 69 -12.80 5.81 -7.96
C ALA A 69 -12.69 7.16 -8.68
N SER A 70 -11.50 7.53 -9.18
CA SER A 70 -11.30 8.78 -9.93
C SER A 70 -12.03 8.82 -11.27
N LEU A 71 -12.30 7.64 -11.85
CA LEU A 71 -13.07 7.49 -13.09
C LEU A 71 -14.58 7.33 -12.84
N GLY A 72 -15.04 7.52 -11.59
CA GLY A 72 -16.46 7.38 -11.21
C GLY A 72 -16.94 5.94 -11.04
N GLY A 73 -16.03 4.97 -11.00
CA GLY A 73 -16.37 3.57 -10.75
C GLY A 73 -16.73 3.29 -9.28
N ASN A 74 -17.58 2.29 -9.06
CA ASN A 74 -18.00 1.88 -7.72
C ASN A 74 -16.94 0.96 -7.08
N VAL A 75 -16.36 1.40 -5.95
CA VAL A 75 -15.34 0.67 -5.18
C VAL A 75 -15.84 0.17 -3.81
N SER A 76 -17.16 0.21 -3.55
CA SER A 76 -17.76 -0.11 -2.23
C SER A 76 -17.48 -1.52 -1.72
N THR A 77 -17.23 -2.48 -2.61
CA THR A 77 -16.85 -3.87 -2.25
C THR A 77 -15.34 -4.06 -2.09
N MET A 78 -14.55 -3.07 -2.47
CA MET A 78 -13.09 -3.12 -2.50
C MET A 78 -12.46 -2.45 -1.28
N VAL A 79 -13.21 -1.60 -0.58
CA VAL A 79 -12.72 -0.87 0.58
C VAL A 79 -13.75 -0.81 1.71
N PRO A 80 -13.32 -0.61 2.96
CA PRO A 80 -14.26 -0.35 4.06
C PRO A 80 -15.17 0.86 3.78
N PRO A 81 -16.40 0.90 4.35
CA PRO A 81 -17.38 1.96 4.06
C PRO A 81 -16.86 3.39 4.29
N HIS A 82 -16.07 3.61 5.33
CA HIS A 82 -15.50 4.92 5.64
C HIS A 82 -14.48 5.39 4.58
N VAL A 83 -13.74 4.46 3.96
CA VAL A 83 -12.80 4.77 2.87
C VAL A 83 -13.58 5.05 1.58
N ASN A 84 -14.65 4.29 1.30
CA ASN A 84 -15.52 4.56 0.14
C ASN A 84 -16.10 5.98 0.21
N ALA A 85 -16.61 6.39 1.37
CA ALA A 85 -17.12 7.75 1.58
C ALA A 85 -16.03 8.82 1.34
N ALA A 86 -14.82 8.61 1.88
CA ALA A 86 -13.69 9.52 1.69
C ALA A 86 -13.22 9.61 0.22
N LEU A 87 -13.27 8.49 -0.53
CA LEU A 87 -12.94 8.47 -1.96
C LEU A 87 -13.99 9.22 -2.79
N LEU A 88 -15.28 9.04 -2.48
CA LEU A 88 -16.36 9.79 -3.12
C LEU A 88 -16.23 11.29 -2.86
N GLU A 89 -15.96 11.70 -1.62
CA GLU A 89 -15.72 13.11 -1.29
C GLU A 89 -14.51 13.69 -2.05
N LYS A 90 -13.41 12.92 -2.13
CA LYS A 90 -12.19 13.34 -2.81
C LYS A 90 -12.37 13.55 -4.32
N PHE A 91 -13.15 12.70 -4.98
CA PHE A 91 -13.26 12.68 -6.45
C PHE A 91 -14.55 13.28 -7.02
N ASN A 92 -15.60 13.51 -6.21
CA ASN A 92 -16.82 14.20 -6.65
C ASN A 92 -16.59 15.67 -7.07
N GLY A 93 -15.42 16.25 -6.78
CA GLY A 93 -15.06 17.63 -7.12
C GLY A 93 -14.17 17.80 -8.35
N GLN A 94 -13.83 16.74 -9.08
CA GLN A 94 -12.95 16.84 -10.27
C GLN A 94 -13.76 16.64 -11.56
N GLU A 95 -13.89 17.71 -12.37
CA GLU A 95 -14.33 17.58 -13.77
C GLU A 95 -13.37 16.62 -14.50
N HIS A 96 -13.96 15.69 -15.26
CA HIS A 96 -13.27 14.60 -15.93
C HIS A 96 -12.22 15.11 -16.93
N ASP A 97 -10.96 15.14 -16.53
CA ASP A 97 -9.83 15.30 -17.44
C ASP A 97 -9.24 13.91 -17.77
N THR A 98 -9.42 13.48 -19.02
CA THR A 98 -9.25 12.09 -19.51
C THR A 98 -7.80 11.65 -19.74
N ASP A 99 -6.80 12.34 -19.21
CA ASP A 99 -5.40 12.20 -19.64
C ASP A 99 -4.55 11.14 -18.92
N PHE A 100 -5.10 10.36 -17.97
CA PHE A 100 -4.31 9.36 -17.21
C PHE A 100 -4.34 7.92 -17.77
N ALA A 101 -5.07 7.67 -18.86
CA ALA A 101 -5.28 6.33 -19.40
C ALA A 101 -4.08 5.80 -20.20
N THR A 102 -3.01 5.31 -19.56
CA THR A 102 -2.10 4.36 -20.26
C THR A 102 -1.27 3.39 -19.38
N ASN A 103 -1.09 3.59 -18.07
CA ASN A 103 0.01 2.87 -17.38
C ASN A 103 -0.38 1.74 -16.41
N ALA A 104 -1.66 1.45 -16.15
CA ALA A 104 -2.06 0.46 -15.13
C ALA A 104 -2.18 -1.00 -15.61
N LEU A 105 -1.96 -1.28 -16.90
CA LEU A 105 -2.09 -2.63 -17.48
C LEU A 105 -0.73 -3.30 -17.81
N ARG A 106 0.37 -2.87 -17.17
CA ARG A 106 1.71 -3.38 -17.51
C ARG A 106 2.49 -4.11 -16.41
N ASP A 107 1.95 -4.27 -15.21
CA ASP A 107 2.61 -4.99 -14.11
C ASP A 107 1.75 -6.13 -13.55
#